data_AF-A0ABD1V0Z1-F1
#
_entry.id   AF-A0ABD1V0Z1-F1
#
_cell.length_a   1.000
_cell.length_b   1.000
_cell.length_c   1.000
_cell.angle_alpha   90.00
_cell.angle_beta   90.00
_cell.angle_gamma   90.00
#
_symmetry.space_group_name_H-M   'P 1'
#
loop_
_entity.id
_entity.type
_entity.pdbx_description
1 polymer ?
#
loop_
_entity_poly.entity_id
_entity_poly.type
_entity_poly.pdbx_seq_one_letter_code
_entity_poly.pdbx_strand_id
1 'polypeptide(L)'
;MSEANSTIPGLTLAPFSDGYDDGWTSAHDVQDFMLSLRTCGSEAVTNLIMAQEKEGQKVTHIVYSTLITWAGEVANQLHIPSTLLWNQPATVLYVYYQYFNKNVDFTGENSEVIELPGLMLLKSCDLPSFMQSSSTVIYNSALPIFKEHFEILDRAGTKAENTCQHI
;
A
#
# COMPACT_ATOMS: atom_id res chain seq x y z
N MET A 1 -2.33 -5.20 -28.89
CA MET A 1 -1.84 -3.92 -28.35
C MET A 1 -0.32 -3.98 -28.40
N SER A 2 0.36 -3.02 -29.04
CA SER A 2 1.81 -3.10 -29.31
C SER A 2 2.62 -2.94 -28.03
N GLU A 3 3.52 -3.89 -27.76
CA GLU A 3 4.52 -3.79 -26.69
C GLU A 3 5.40 -2.57 -26.92
N ALA A 4 5.20 -1.52 -26.13
CA ALA A 4 6.17 -0.44 -26.00
C ALA A 4 7.34 -1.00 -25.17
N ASN A 5 8.33 -1.56 -25.85
CA ASN A 5 9.53 -2.09 -25.24
C ASN A 5 10.37 -0.92 -24.69
N SER A 6 10.07 -0.47 -23.46
CA SER A 6 10.80 0.63 -22.83
C SER A 6 12.27 0.22 -22.69
N THR A 7 13.16 0.96 -23.35
CA THR A 7 14.56 0.55 -23.60
C THR A 7 15.50 0.98 -22.47
N ILE A 8 15.03 0.93 -21.21
CA ILE A 8 15.88 1.27 -20.05
C ILE A 8 16.69 0.03 -19.68
N PRO A 9 18.03 0.02 -19.82
CA PRO A 9 18.83 -1.14 -19.47
C PRO A 9 18.63 -1.55 -18.01
N GLY A 10 18.32 -2.82 -17.78
CA GLY A 10 18.04 -3.34 -16.44
C GLY A 10 16.59 -3.14 -15.95
N LEU A 11 15.70 -2.59 -16.79
CA LEU A 11 14.26 -2.51 -16.51
C LEU A 11 13.48 -3.36 -17.50
N THR A 12 12.70 -4.30 -16.96
CA THR A 12 11.72 -5.08 -17.72
C THR A 12 10.33 -4.72 -17.24
N LEU A 13 9.41 -4.44 -18.16
CA LEU A 13 8.01 -4.19 -17.85
C LEU A 13 7.20 -5.46 -18.12
N ALA A 14 6.42 -5.87 -17.13
CA ALA A 14 5.50 -7.01 -17.22
C ALA A 14 4.08 -6.53 -16.88
N PRO A 15 3.25 -6.16 -17.88
CA PRO A 15 1.87 -5.76 -17.63
C PRO A 15 1.04 -6.97 -17.21
N PHE A 16 0.06 -6.74 -16.35
CA PHE A 16 -0.94 -7.73 -15.94
C PHE A 16 -2.32 -7.08 -15.91
N SER A 17 -3.37 -7.90 -16.03
CA SER A 17 -4.77 -7.44 -15.97
C SER A 17 -5.14 -7.04 -14.55
N ASP A 18 -5.90 -5.96 -14.40
CA ASP A 18 -6.57 -5.58 -13.15
C ASP A 18 -7.98 -6.20 -13.02
N GLY A 19 -8.38 -7.00 -14.03
CA GLY A 19 -9.71 -7.58 -14.20
C GLY A 19 -10.75 -6.62 -14.78
N TYR A 20 -10.36 -5.40 -15.17
CA TYR A 20 -11.17 -4.39 -15.83
C TYR A 20 -10.54 -3.97 -17.17
N ASP A 21 -10.18 -4.95 -18.01
CA ASP A 21 -9.49 -4.73 -19.28
C ASP A 21 -10.32 -3.92 -20.31
N ASP A 22 -11.65 -3.91 -20.15
CA ASP A 22 -12.58 -3.08 -20.93
C ASP A 22 -12.71 -1.62 -20.42
N GLY A 23 -11.99 -1.30 -19.34
CA GLY A 23 -11.92 0.02 -18.73
C GLY A 23 -12.82 0.22 -17.52
N TRP A 24 -12.50 1.26 -16.76
CA TRP A 24 -13.23 1.68 -15.57
C TRP A 24 -14.37 2.65 -15.90
N THR A 25 -15.51 2.51 -15.22
CA THR A 25 -16.62 3.47 -15.28
C THR A 25 -17.07 3.84 -13.86
N SER A 26 -17.73 5.00 -13.71
CA SER A 26 -18.26 5.44 -12.41
C SER A 26 -19.39 4.55 -11.86
N ALA A 27 -19.86 3.58 -12.64
CA ALA A 27 -20.85 2.60 -12.20
C ALA A 27 -20.22 1.40 -11.47
N HIS A 28 -18.91 1.21 -11.60
CA HIS A 28 -18.20 0.14 -10.92
C HIS A 28 -17.93 0.50 -9.46
N ASP A 29 -18.03 -0.51 -8.59
CA ASP A 29 -17.75 -0.36 -7.18
C ASP A 29 -16.25 -0.41 -6.90
N VAL A 30 -15.74 0.54 -6.10
CA VAL A 30 -14.31 0.66 -5.81
C VAL A 30 -13.80 -0.54 -5.01
N GLN A 31 -14.63 -1.18 -4.19
CA GLN A 31 -14.22 -2.36 -3.43
C GLN A 31 -14.05 -3.56 -4.35
N ASP A 32 -15.01 -3.76 -5.27
CA ASP A 32 -14.92 -4.80 -6.29
C ASP A 32 -13.67 -4.62 -7.17
N PHE A 33 -13.36 -3.38 -7.55
CA PHE A 33 -12.11 -3.06 -8.24
C PHE A 33 -10.87 -3.50 -7.47
N MET A 34 -10.78 -3.11 -6.21
CA MET A 34 -9.62 -3.40 -5.38
C MET A 34 -9.48 -4.91 -5.12
N LEU A 35 -10.58 -5.65 -5.01
CA LEU A 35 -10.59 -7.11 -4.91
C LEU A 35 -10.14 -7.78 -6.21
N SER A 36 -10.61 -7.29 -7.35
CA SER A 36 -10.19 -7.75 -8.67
C SER A 36 -8.69 -7.53 -8.88
N LEU A 37 -8.23 -6.30 -8.64
CA LEU A 37 -6.83 -5.92 -8.74
C LEU A 37 -5.94 -6.77 -7.81
N ARG A 38 -6.39 -7.05 -6.58
CA ARG A 38 -5.68 -7.96 -5.66
C ARG A 38 -5.59 -9.37 -6.26
N THR A 39 -6.71 -9.91 -6.74
CA THR A 39 -6.78 -11.30 -7.24
C THR A 39 -5.90 -11.46 -8.47
N CYS A 40 -6.13 -10.66 -9.51
CA CYS A 40 -5.39 -10.73 -10.76
C CYS A 40 -3.91 -10.36 -10.56
N GLY A 41 -3.63 -9.33 -9.76
CA GLY A 41 -2.26 -8.87 -9.48
C GLY A 41 -1.44 -9.88 -8.69
N SER A 42 -1.97 -10.45 -7.61
CA SER A 42 -1.24 -11.43 -6.80
C SER A 42 -0.93 -12.71 -7.59
N GLU A 43 -1.87 -13.19 -8.41
CA GLU A 43 -1.66 -14.33 -9.29
C GLU A 43 -0.58 -14.02 -10.35
N ALA A 44 -0.70 -12.90 -11.05
CA ALA A 44 0.24 -12.51 -12.10
C ALA A 44 1.66 -12.35 -11.57
N VAL A 45 1.83 -11.66 -10.44
CA VAL A 45 3.15 -11.44 -9.83
C VAL A 45 3.75 -12.76 -9.32
N THR A 46 2.95 -13.62 -8.70
CA THR A 46 3.41 -14.95 -8.24
C THR A 46 3.88 -15.80 -9.42
N ASN A 47 3.10 -15.85 -10.50
CA ASN A 47 3.43 -16.60 -11.70
C ASN A 47 4.70 -16.05 -12.38
N LEU A 48 4.85 -14.73 -12.43
CA LEU A 48 6.05 -14.09 -12.98
C LEU A 48 7.30 -14.47 -12.18
N ILE A 49 7.26 -14.37 -10.86
CA ILE A 49 8.40 -14.72 -9.98
C ILE A 49 8.78 -16.19 -10.16
N MET A 50 7.79 -17.08 -10.17
CA MET A 50 7.99 -18.52 -10.36
C MET A 50 8.56 -18.85 -11.74
N ALA A 51 8.17 -18.13 -12.79
CA ALA A 51 8.72 -18.28 -14.13
C ALA A 51 10.19 -17.83 -14.18
N GLN A 52 10.49 -16.66 -13.61
CA GLN A 52 11.86 -16.13 -13.53
C GLN A 52 12.79 -17.07 -12.78
N GLU A 53 12.34 -17.65 -11.66
CA GLU A 53 13.12 -18.63 -10.90
C GLU A 53 13.45 -19.89 -11.72
N LYS A 54 12.50 -20.41 -12.51
CA LYS A 54 12.73 -21.55 -13.42
C LYS A 54 13.74 -21.23 -14.52
N GLU A 55 13.83 -19.98 -14.93
CA GLU A 55 14.82 -19.49 -15.91
C GLU A 55 16.18 -19.16 -15.26
N GLY A 56 16.34 -19.41 -13.95
CA GLY A 56 17.57 -19.12 -13.20
C GLY A 56 17.71 -17.65 -12.80
N GLN A 57 16.67 -16.83 -12.99
CA GLN A 57 16.63 -15.42 -12.60
C GLN A 57 15.91 -15.27 -11.26
N LYS A 58 16.64 -15.45 -10.16
CA LYS A 58 16.06 -15.34 -8.82
C LYS A 58 15.68 -13.89 -8.49
N VAL A 59 14.40 -13.65 -8.23
CA VAL A 59 13.91 -12.41 -7.62
C VAL A 59 14.38 -12.37 -6.16
N THR A 60 15.10 -11.33 -5.79
CA THR A 60 15.67 -11.21 -4.43
C THR A 60 14.89 -10.29 -3.51
N HIS A 61 14.14 -9.34 -4.06
CA HIS A 61 13.41 -8.32 -3.30
C HIS A 61 12.15 -7.87 -4.06
N ILE A 62 11.11 -7.49 -3.33
CA ILE A 62 9.85 -6.93 -3.88
C ILE A 62 9.63 -5.53 -3.29
N VAL A 63 9.51 -4.52 -4.15
CA VAL A 63 9.15 -3.16 -3.74
C VAL A 63 7.73 -2.87 -4.20
N TYR A 64 6.87 -2.39 -3.29
CA TYR A 64 5.46 -2.17 -3.57
C TYR A 64 4.96 -0.88 -2.91
N SER A 65 3.88 -0.30 -3.43
CA SER A 65 3.33 0.99 -2.97
C SER A 65 2.09 0.83 -2.09
N THR A 66 1.60 1.95 -1.58
CA THR A 66 0.57 2.04 -0.52
C THR A 66 -0.80 1.41 -0.84
N LEU A 67 -1.14 1.16 -2.10
CA LEU A 67 -2.41 0.50 -2.47
C LEU A 67 -2.26 -0.99 -2.81
N ILE A 68 -1.02 -1.51 -2.83
CA ILE A 68 -0.67 -2.83 -3.34
C ILE A 68 -0.19 -3.72 -2.19
N THR A 69 -0.93 -3.76 -1.07
CA THR A 69 -0.57 -4.56 0.12
C THR A 69 -0.34 -6.04 -0.20
N TRP A 70 -1.13 -6.58 -1.11
CA TRP A 70 -1.05 -7.96 -1.57
C TRP A 70 0.32 -8.34 -2.16
N ALA A 71 1.11 -7.39 -2.66
CA ALA A 71 2.47 -7.68 -3.11
C ALA A 71 3.41 -8.03 -1.94
N GLY A 72 3.21 -7.39 -0.78
CA GLY A 72 3.88 -7.78 0.46
C GLY A 72 3.45 -9.16 0.95
N GLU A 73 2.17 -9.53 0.76
CA GLU A 73 1.69 -10.89 1.07
C GLU A 73 2.31 -11.94 0.16
N VAL A 74 2.37 -11.70 -1.16
CA VAL A 74 3.06 -12.56 -2.13
C VAL A 74 4.52 -12.73 -1.73
N ALA A 75 5.20 -11.64 -1.37
CA ALA A 75 6.59 -11.68 -0.92
C ALA A 75 6.76 -12.59 0.32
N ASN A 76 5.88 -12.45 1.32
CA ASN A 76 5.89 -13.30 2.50
C ASN A 76 5.66 -14.78 2.17
N GLN A 77 4.70 -15.10 1.29
CA GLN A 77 4.41 -16.48 0.87
C GLN A 77 5.60 -17.12 0.14
N LEU A 78 6.31 -16.33 -0.66
CA LEU A 78 7.48 -16.75 -1.42
C LEU A 78 8.79 -16.66 -0.65
N HIS A 79 8.76 -16.22 0.62
CA HIS A 79 9.94 -15.98 1.46
C HIS A 79 10.95 -15.01 0.82
N ILE A 80 10.43 -14.00 0.11
CA ILE A 80 11.22 -12.94 -0.52
C ILE A 80 11.10 -11.69 0.36
N PRO A 81 12.23 -11.05 0.73
CA PRO A 81 12.19 -9.75 1.40
C PRO A 81 11.39 -8.72 0.60
N SER A 82 10.61 -7.88 1.29
CA SER A 82 9.85 -6.82 0.63
C SER A 82 10.01 -5.48 1.32
N THR A 83 9.76 -4.40 0.58
CA THR A 83 9.85 -3.03 1.06
C THR A 83 8.62 -2.24 0.62
N LEU A 84 7.94 -1.64 1.59
CA LEU A 84 6.89 -0.67 1.33
C LEU A 84 7.50 0.67 0.91
N LEU A 85 7.27 1.06 -0.34
CA LEU A 85 7.50 2.41 -0.84
C LEU A 85 6.33 3.31 -0.40
N TRP A 86 6.54 4.00 0.71
CA TRP A 86 5.58 4.99 1.20
C TRP A 86 5.61 6.24 0.31
N ASN A 87 4.62 6.38 -0.57
CA ASN A 87 4.50 7.48 -1.54
C ASN A 87 3.58 8.62 -1.08
N GLN A 88 3.36 8.73 0.23
CA GLN A 88 2.60 9.81 0.88
C GLN A 88 3.54 10.60 1.81
N PRO A 89 3.13 11.77 2.35
CA PRO A 89 3.95 12.48 3.34
C PRO A 89 4.29 11.58 4.54
N ALA A 90 5.51 11.71 5.09
CA ALA A 90 5.93 10.95 6.27
C ALA A 90 5.03 11.20 7.49
N THR A 91 4.50 12.41 7.62
CA THR A 91 3.51 12.76 8.66
C THR A 91 2.26 11.87 8.59
N VAL A 92 1.81 11.50 7.38
CA VAL A 92 0.63 10.63 7.22
C VAL A 92 0.93 9.21 7.71
N LEU A 93 2.13 8.69 7.44
CA LEU A 93 2.57 7.39 8.00
C LEU A 93 2.57 7.43 9.53
N TYR A 94 3.11 8.50 10.10
CA TYR A 94 3.17 8.67 11.55
C TYR A 94 1.78 8.78 12.17
N VAL A 95 0.85 9.51 11.55
CA VAL A 95 -0.56 9.57 11.95
C VAL A 95 -1.18 8.17 11.98
N TYR A 96 -1.01 7.38 10.91
CA TYR A 96 -1.55 6.02 10.87
C TYR A 96 -0.90 5.12 11.92
N TYR A 97 0.42 5.24 12.14
CA TYR A 97 1.11 4.49 13.19
C TYR A 97 0.56 4.81 14.59
N GLN A 98 0.35 6.09 14.90
CA GLN A 98 -0.24 6.50 16.18
C GLN A 98 -1.68 6.00 16.32
N TYR A 99 -2.46 6.03 15.24
CA TYR A 99 -3.83 5.55 15.22
C TYR A 99 -3.91 4.03 15.46
N PHE A 100 -3.18 3.21 14.68
CA PHE A 100 -3.29 1.75 14.72
C PHE A 100 -2.48 1.10 15.86
N ASN A 101 -1.29 1.61 16.18
CA ASN A 101 -0.38 0.96 17.13
C ASN A 101 -0.42 1.58 18.53
N LYS A 102 -0.88 2.83 18.66
CA LYS A 102 -1.01 3.52 19.96
C LYS A 102 -2.45 3.76 20.38
N ASN A 103 -3.42 3.36 19.57
CA ASN A 103 -4.87 3.55 19.80
C ASN A 103 -5.22 5.01 20.10
N VAL A 104 -4.54 5.97 19.46
CA VAL A 104 -4.88 7.39 19.59
C VAL A 104 -6.07 7.67 18.68
N ASP A 105 -7.21 8.02 19.27
CA ASP A 105 -8.41 8.37 18.51
C ASP A 105 -8.38 9.84 18.08
N PHE A 106 -8.22 10.06 16.78
CA PHE A 106 -8.24 11.38 16.15
C PHE A 106 -9.60 11.73 15.52
N THR A 107 -10.59 10.83 15.62
CA THR A 107 -11.86 10.90 14.89
C THR A 107 -12.97 11.64 15.66
N GLY A 108 -12.71 12.05 16.90
CA GLY A 108 -13.65 12.82 17.70
C GLY A 108 -13.90 14.23 17.14
N GLU A 109 -15.17 14.61 17.01
CA GLU A 109 -15.67 15.89 16.43
C GLU A 109 -15.14 17.16 17.12
N ASN A 110 -14.50 17.05 18.30
CA ASN A 110 -14.05 18.17 19.13
C ASN A 110 -12.53 18.30 19.27
N SER A 111 -11.72 17.62 18.46
CA SER A 111 -10.26 17.77 18.51
C SER A 111 -9.83 18.99 17.69
N GLU A 112 -9.99 20.19 18.26
CA GLU A 112 -9.45 21.44 17.67
C GLU A 112 -7.93 21.37 17.48
N VAL A 113 -7.26 20.57 18.31
CA VAL A 113 -5.82 20.35 18.31
C VAL A 113 -5.51 18.88 18.58
N ILE A 114 -4.71 18.29 17.71
CA ILE A 114 -4.18 16.95 17.78
C ILE A 114 -2.68 17.08 18.05
N GLU A 115 -2.27 16.62 19.23
CA GLU A 115 -0.87 16.58 19.61
C GLU A 115 -0.23 15.27 19.14
N LEU A 116 0.71 15.38 18.22
CA LEU A 116 1.56 14.28 17.77
C LEU A 116 2.93 14.42 18.43
N PRO A 117 3.37 13.45 19.27
CA PRO A 117 4.67 13.52 19.92
C PRO A 117 5.80 13.79 18.92
N GLY A 118 6.56 14.87 19.12
CA GLY A 118 7.69 15.23 18.25
C GLY A 118 7.31 15.90 16.91
N LEU A 119 6.03 16.20 16.67
CA LEU A 119 5.55 16.89 15.47
C LEU A 119 4.73 18.15 15.82
N MET A 120 4.31 18.87 14.79
CA MET A 120 3.46 20.06 14.90
C MET A 120 2.05 19.71 15.41
N LEU A 121 1.41 20.68 16.05
CA LEU A 121 -0.02 20.63 16.38
C LEU A 121 -0.83 20.53 15.08
N LEU A 122 -1.56 19.43 14.91
CA LEU A 122 -2.46 19.24 13.77
C LEU A 122 -3.90 19.57 14.17
N LYS A 123 -4.74 19.86 13.20
CA LYS A 123 -6.20 19.90 13.37
C LYS A 123 -6.84 18.70 12.69
N SER A 124 -8.08 18.39 13.03
CA SER A 124 -8.84 17.34 12.34
C SER A 124 -8.90 17.53 10.81
N CYS A 125 -8.91 18.78 10.32
CA CYS A 125 -8.85 19.08 8.88
C CYS A 125 -7.49 18.80 8.23
N ASP A 126 -6.42 18.68 9.00
CA ASP A 126 -5.07 18.38 8.52
C ASP A 126 -4.81 16.86 8.42
N LEU A 127 -5.72 16.04 8.96
CA LEU A 127 -5.65 14.59 8.85
C LEU A 127 -6.04 14.13 7.44
N PRO A 128 -5.59 12.93 7.02
CA PRO A 128 -6.12 12.28 5.84
C PRO A 128 -7.65 12.23 5.89
N SER A 129 -8.31 12.64 4.81
CA SER A 129 -9.78 12.62 4.71
C SER A 129 -10.39 11.24 4.97
N PHE A 130 -9.61 10.18 4.75
CA PHE A 130 -9.97 8.80 5.10
C PHE A 130 -10.05 8.51 6.60
N MET A 131 -9.68 9.44 7.48
CA MET A 131 -9.82 9.30 8.93
C MET A 131 -11.03 10.09 9.46
N GLN A 132 -11.73 10.84 8.60
CA GLN A 132 -12.92 11.59 8.99
C GLN A 132 -14.14 10.68 8.98
N SER A 133 -14.93 10.70 10.06
CA SER A 133 -16.14 9.88 10.26
C SER A 133 -17.22 10.08 9.18
N SER A 134 -17.18 11.21 8.46
CA SER A 134 -18.13 11.55 7.39
C SER A 134 -17.81 10.91 6.03
N SER A 135 -16.65 10.27 5.86
CA SER A 135 -16.28 9.55 4.64
C SER A 135 -16.67 8.09 4.79
N THR A 136 -17.58 7.54 3.99
CA THR A 136 -18.15 6.19 4.25
C THR A 136 -17.71 5.11 3.25
N VAL A 137 -17.58 5.44 1.96
CA VAL A 137 -17.34 4.42 0.91
C VAL A 137 -15.85 4.12 0.74
N ILE A 138 -15.01 5.15 0.70
CA ILE A 138 -13.55 4.98 0.57
C ILE A 138 -12.90 4.68 1.93
N TYR A 139 -13.47 5.17 3.02
CA TYR A 139 -13.05 4.89 4.41
C TYR A 139 -13.04 3.40 4.76
N ASN A 140 -14.12 2.69 4.38
CA ASN A 140 -14.25 1.25 4.62
C ASN A 140 -13.23 0.41 3.84
N SER A 141 -12.55 0.98 2.84
CA SER A 141 -11.58 0.26 2.01
C SER A 141 -10.14 0.70 2.27
N ALA A 142 -9.88 1.99 2.45
CA ALA A 142 -8.53 2.52 2.60
C ALA A 142 -7.93 2.25 3.99
N LEU A 143 -8.69 2.44 5.08
CA LEU A 143 -8.16 2.21 6.42
C LEU A 143 -7.75 0.75 6.67
N PRO A 144 -8.52 -0.27 6.24
CA PRO A 144 -8.08 -1.66 6.31
C PRO A 144 -6.77 -1.92 5.55
N ILE A 145 -6.59 -1.31 4.38
CA ILE A 145 -5.34 -1.43 3.60
C ILE A 145 -4.15 -0.86 4.37
N PHE A 146 -4.30 0.32 4.99
CA PHE A 146 -3.21 0.91 5.78
C PHE A 146 -2.90 0.09 7.03
N LYS A 147 -3.93 -0.47 7.69
CA LYS A 147 -3.73 -1.39 8.82
C LYS A 147 -2.97 -2.64 8.38
N GLU A 148 -3.36 -3.24 7.25
CA GLU A 148 -2.72 -4.41 6.67
C GLU A 148 -1.23 -4.17 6.39
N HIS A 149 -0.82 -2.96 5.94
CA HIS A 149 0.61 -2.62 5.80
C HIS A 149 1.38 -2.76 7.11
N PHE A 150 0.86 -2.25 8.23
CA PHE A 150 1.53 -2.39 9.52
C PHE A 150 1.62 -3.86 9.94
N GLU A 151 0.57 -4.65 9.72
CA GLU A 151 0.57 -6.09 10.01
C GLU A 151 1.56 -6.89 9.12
N ILE A 152 1.78 -6.46 7.87
CA ILE A 152 2.80 -7.04 6.99
C ILE A 152 4.21 -6.66 7.47
N LEU A 153 4.43 -5.38 7.79
CA LEU A 153 5.74 -4.88 8.26
C LEU A 153 6.15 -5.55 9.58
N ASP A 154 5.21 -5.70 10.52
CA ASP A 154 5.44 -6.35 11.81
C ASP A 154 5.82 -7.85 11.64
N ARG A 155 5.20 -8.54 10.67
CA ARG A 155 5.50 -9.95 10.36
C ARG A 155 6.86 -10.14 9.69
N ALA A 156 7.23 -9.24 8.79
CA ALA A 156 8.44 -9.35 7.99
C ALA A 156 9.70 -8.85 8.72
N GLY A 157 9.54 -8.15 9.86
CA GLY A 157 10.65 -7.47 10.55
C GLY A 157 11.24 -6.31 9.73
N THR A 158 10.52 -5.85 8.70
CA THR A 158 10.99 -4.89 7.71
C THR A 158 10.78 -3.45 8.18
N LYS A 159 11.78 -2.58 7.98
CA LYS A 159 11.65 -1.13 8.16
C LYS A 159 11.02 -0.49 6.93
N ALA A 160 10.09 0.45 7.12
CA ALA A 160 9.58 1.27 6.02
C ALA A 160 10.66 2.25 5.53
N GLU A 161 11.17 2.05 4.31
CA GLU A 161 12.18 2.92 3.69
C GLU A 161 11.52 4.15 3.06
N ASN A 162 11.18 5.09 3.93
CA ASN A 162 11.05 6.54 3.69
C ASN A 162 10.93 7.30 5.02
N THR A 163 11.31 6.67 6.13
CA THR A 163 11.35 7.31 7.44
C THR A 163 12.68 8.03 7.57
N CYS A 164 12.62 9.36 7.79
CA CYS A 164 13.73 10.08 8.38
C CYS A 164 14.20 9.27 9.59
N GLN A 165 15.47 8.87 9.60
CA GLN A 165 16.06 7.95 10.60
C GLN A 165 16.09 8.49 12.04
N HIS A 166 15.32 9.53 12.38
CA HIS A 166 15.23 10.10 13.70
C HIS A 166 13.80 10.58 13.98
N ILE A 167 12.97 9.72 14.59
CA ILE A 167 11.91 10.10 15.53
C ILE A 167 12.00 9.14 16.71
#